data_AF-A0A2D8AJK0-F1
#
_entry.id   AF-A0A2D8AJK0-F1
#
_cell.length_a   1.000
_cell.length_b   1.000
_cell.length_c   1.000
_cell.angle_alpha   90.00
_cell.angle_beta   90.00
_cell.angle_gamma   90.00
#
_symmetry.space_group_name_H-M   'P 1'
#
loop_
_entity.id
_entity.type
_entity.pdbx_description
1 polymer ?
#
loop_
_entity_poly.entity_id
_entity_poly.type
_entity_poly.pdbx_seq_one_letter_code
_entity_poly.pdbx_strand_id
1 'polypeptide(L)'
;MFQSLQPLPPDPILGLSAAYRADINPSKVDLGVGVYKDATGRTPVMRAVKRAEEILVASQDSKAYVAPTGAAGYNEIVASLLLGNTLKKSLADRRATVQTPGGCGGLRIAAE
;
A
#
# COMPACT_ATOMS: atom_id res chain seq x y z
N MET A 1 -13.43 11.89 31.41
CA MET A 1 -12.73 10.81 30.66
C MET A 1 -11.64 11.38 29.74
N PHE A 2 -11.91 12.41 28.94
CA PHE A 2 -10.91 12.98 28.01
C PHE A 2 -10.22 14.27 28.48
N GLN A 3 -10.45 14.72 29.74
CA GLN A 3 -9.92 16.00 30.24
C GLN A 3 -8.38 16.08 30.28
N SER A 4 -7.69 14.94 30.27
CA SER A 4 -6.22 14.86 30.30
C SER A 4 -5.61 14.56 28.93
N LEU A 5 -6.42 14.40 27.88
CA LEU A 5 -5.94 13.98 26.57
C LEU A 5 -5.27 15.17 25.87
N GLN A 6 -3.94 15.11 25.78
CA GLN A 6 -3.16 16.14 25.12
C GLN A 6 -3.23 15.99 23.60
N PRO A 7 -3.36 17.08 22.83
CA PRO A 7 -3.26 17.02 21.39
C PRO A 7 -1.88 16.50 20.97
N LEU A 8 -1.84 15.60 20.01
CA LEU A 8 -0.59 15.25 19.35
C LEU A 8 -0.12 16.41 18.48
N PRO A 9 1.19 16.63 18.35
CA PRO A 9 1.71 17.59 17.40
C PRO A 9 1.23 17.25 15.99
N PRO A 10 0.85 18.25 15.18
CA PRO A 10 0.40 18.01 13.82
C PRO A 10 1.54 17.43 12.97
N ASP A 11 1.20 16.49 12.10
CA ASP A 11 2.14 15.92 11.16
C ASP A 11 2.60 16.99 10.14
N PRO A 12 3.92 17.24 10.01
CA PRO A 12 4.43 18.29 9.15
C PRO A 12 4.11 18.07 7.65
N ILE A 13 4.00 16.83 7.19
CA ILE A 13 3.65 16.48 5.81
C ILE A 13 2.18 16.80 5.54
N LEU A 14 1.29 16.52 6.51
CA LEU A 14 -0.13 16.86 6.39
C LEU A 14 -0.35 18.37 6.42
N GLY A 15 0.41 19.09 7.26
CA GLY A 15 0.41 20.55 7.29
C GLY A 15 0.82 21.16 5.95
N LEU A 16 1.92 20.67 5.36
CA LEU A 16 2.38 21.12 4.03
C LEU A 16 1.33 20.85 2.95
N SER A 17 0.70 19.67 2.97
CA SER A 17 -0.37 19.32 2.03
C SER A 17 -1.58 20.26 2.13
N ALA A 18 -1.93 20.70 3.34
CA ALA A 18 -3.02 21.65 3.57
C ALA A 18 -2.65 23.05 3.04
N ALA A 19 -1.43 23.52 3.33
CA ALA A 19 -0.92 24.80 2.80
C ALA A 19 -0.89 24.81 1.26
N TYR A 20 -0.39 23.72 0.65
CA TYR A 20 -0.39 23.56 -0.81
C TYR A 20 -1.81 23.64 -1.39
N ARG A 21 -2.81 23.02 -0.77
CA ARG A 21 -4.21 23.09 -1.24
C ARG A 21 -4.78 24.51 -1.16
N ALA A 22 -4.45 25.26 -0.10
CA ALA A 22 -4.93 26.62 0.12
C ALA A 22 -4.27 27.67 -0.79
N ASP A 23 -3.08 27.39 -1.33
CA ASP A 23 -2.38 28.28 -2.26
C ASP A 23 -3.15 28.43 -3.58
N ILE A 24 -3.46 29.67 -3.98
CA ILE A 24 -4.20 29.99 -5.21
C ILE A 24 -3.29 30.17 -6.43
N ASN A 25 -1.97 30.11 -6.27
CA ASN A 25 -1.02 30.26 -7.36
C ASN A 25 -1.26 29.15 -8.42
N PRO A 26 -1.58 29.49 -9.67
CA PRO A 26 -1.84 28.50 -10.72
C PRO A 26 -0.59 27.69 -11.10
N SER A 27 0.60 28.18 -10.76
CA SER A 27 1.90 27.54 -11.05
C SER A 27 2.52 26.83 -9.84
N LYS A 28 1.74 26.58 -8.77
CA LYS A 28 2.22 25.85 -7.58
C LYS A 28 2.61 24.41 -7.92
N VAL A 29 3.62 23.89 -7.22
CA VAL A 29 4.12 22.51 -7.39
C VAL A 29 4.15 21.80 -6.05
N ASP A 30 3.58 20.60 -5.98
CA ASP A 30 3.59 19.74 -4.80
C ASP A 30 4.69 18.68 -4.91
N LEU A 31 5.73 18.83 -4.09
CA LEU A 31 6.84 17.89 -3.90
C LEU A 31 6.84 17.27 -2.49
N GLY A 32 5.72 17.38 -1.75
CA GLY A 32 5.64 16.94 -0.36
C GLY A 32 5.36 15.45 -0.23
N VAL A 33 4.20 15.01 -0.74
CA VAL A 33 3.77 13.62 -0.60
C VAL A 33 4.48 12.74 -1.64
N GLY A 34 5.18 11.70 -1.16
CA GLY A 34 5.93 10.74 -1.98
C GLY A 34 5.05 9.76 -2.75
N VAL A 35 4.17 10.26 -3.61
CA VAL A 35 3.37 9.46 -4.55
C VAL A 35 3.81 9.72 -5.98
N TYR A 36 3.80 8.67 -6.80
CA TYR A 36 4.07 8.82 -8.23
C TYR A 36 3.00 9.71 -8.86
N LYS A 37 3.47 10.70 -9.63
CA LYS A 37 2.64 11.53 -10.50
C LYS A 37 3.12 11.39 -11.94
N ASP A 38 2.20 11.32 -12.87
CA ASP A 38 2.52 11.34 -14.31
C ASP A 38 2.90 12.75 -14.78
N ALA A 39 3.20 12.89 -16.07
CA ALA A 39 3.56 14.17 -16.69
C ALA A 39 2.46 15.25 -16.61
N THR A 40 1.22 14.88 -16.26
CA THR A 40 0.10 15.81 -16.04
C THR A 40 -0.13 16.14 -14.57
N GLY A 41 0.73 15.65 -13.66
CA GLY A 41 0.64 15.87 -12.23
C GLY A 41 -0.44 15.02 -11.53
N ARG A 42 -0.98 13.99 -12.21
CA ARG A 42 -2.00 13.09 -11.65
C ARG A 42 -1.36 11.82 -11.13
N THR A 43 -2.02 11.14 -10.19
CA THR A 43 -1.62 9.78 -9.75
C THR A 43 -2.37 8.76 -10.61
N PRO A 44 -1.73 8.15 -11.63
CA PRO A 44 -2.43 7.26 -12.54
C PRO A 44 -2.70 5.90 -11.91
N VAL A 45 -3.82 5.29 -12.27
CA VAL A 45 -4.02 3.85 -12.07
C VAL A 45 -3.42 3.11 -13.25
N MET A 46 -2.51 2.17 -12.98
CA MET A 46 -1.83 1.42 -14.04
C MET A 46 -2.82 0.60 -14.88
N ARG A 47 -2.57 0.47 -16.19
CA ARG A 47 -3.43 -0.31 -17.10
C ARG A 47 -3.67 -1.75 -16.62
N ALA A 48 -2.63 -2.40 -16.08
CA ALA A 48 -2.73 -3.74 -15.52
C ALA A 48 -3.66 -3.80 -14.30
N VAL A 49 -3.64 -2.77 -13.45
CA VAL A 49 -4.54 -2.66 -12.29
C VAL A 49 -5.98 -2.47 -12.74
N LYS A 50 -6.23 -1.55 -13.69
CA LYS A 50 -7.58 -1.39 -14.27
C LYS A 50 -8.14 -2.67 -14.86
N ARG A 51 -7.32 -3.42 -15.59
CA ARG A 51 -7.75 -4.71 -16.14
C ARG A 51 -8.05 -5.75 -15.04
N ALA A 52 -7.25 -5.78 -13.97
CA ALA A 52 -7.49 -6.68 -12.85
C ALA A 52 -8.78 -6.34 -12.08
N GLU A 53 -9.09 -5.04 -11.93
CA GLU A 53 -10.36 -4.57 -11.33
C GLU A 53 -11.57 -5.10 -12.12
N GLU A 54 -11.56 -4.97 -13.45
CA GLU A 54 -12.63 -5.49 -14.33
C GLU A 54 -12.84 -6.99 -14.17
N ILE A 55 -11.74 -7.76 -14.17
CA ILE A 55 -11.78 -9.22 -14.00
C ILE A 55 -12.38 -9.55 -12.63
N LEU A 56 -11.90 -8.91 -11.57
CA LEU A 56 -12.36 -9.17 -10.20
C LEU A 56 -13.86 -8.89 -10.05
N VAL A 57 -14.34 -7.76 -10.58
CA VAL A 57 -15.77 -7.41 -10.54
C VAL A 57 -16.62 -8.44 -11.29
N ALA A 58 -16.14 -8.95 -12.42
CA ALA A 58 -16.88 -9.91 -13.23
C ALA A 58 -16.85 -11.34 -12.67
N SER A 59 -15.77 -11.75 -12.01
CA SER A 59 -15.52 -13.16 -11.66
C SER A 59 -15.54 -13.48 -10.17
N GLN A 60 -15.49 -12.49 -9.28
CA GLN A 60 -15.47 -12.77 -7.84
C GLN A 60 -16.85 -13.21 -7.36
N ASP A 61 -16.89 -14.42 -6.79
CA ASP A 61 -18.10 -15.08 -6.30
C ASP A 61 -18.28 -14.93 -4.78
N SER A 62 -17.22 -14.62 -4.04
CA SER A 62 -17.23 -14.57 -2.58
C SER A 62 -16.39 -13.43 -1.99
N LYS A 63 -16.84 -12.96 -0.83
CA LYS A 63 -16.16 -12.01 0.07
C LYS A 63 -15.84 -12.65 1.43
N ALA A 64 -15.88 -13.98 1.52
CA ALA A 64 -15.57 -14.70 2.75
C ALA A 64 -14.15 -14.39 3.24
N TYR A 65 -13.93 -14.63 4.53
CA TYR A 65 -12.60 -14.47 5.12
C TYR A 65 -11.57 -15.34 4.40
N VAL A 66 -10.39 -14.77 4.18
CA VAL A 66 -9.18 -15.50 3.80
C VAL A 66 -8.54 -16.14 5.03
N ALA A 67 -7.53 -17.00 4.82
CA ALA A 67 -6.75 -17.55 5.92
C ALA A 67 -6.04 -16.43 6.72
N PRO A 68 -5.66 -16.67 7.99
CA PRO A 68 -4.95 -15.68 8.81
C PRO A 68 -3.66 -15.15 8.18
N THR A 69 -2.99 -15.96 7.35
CA THR A 69 -1.77 -15.56 6.62
C THR A 69 -2.05 -14.82 5.32
N GLY A 70 -3.32 -14.63 4.95
CA GLY A 70 -3.76 -13.99 3.71
C GLY A 70 -4.12 -14.96 2.59
N ALA A 71 -4.25 -14.42 1.38
CA ALA A 71 -4.53 -15.21 0.19
C ALA A 71 -3.28 -15.98 -0.28
N ALA A 72 -3.36 -17.31 -0.34
CA ALA A 72 -2.23 -18.17 -0.70
C ALA A 72 -1.61 -17.83 -2.08
N GLY A 73 -2.45 -17.55 -3.08
CA GLY A 73 -1.99 -17.16 -4.42
C GLY A 73 -1.24 -15.81 -4.42
N TYR A 74 -1.69 -14.85 -3.63
CA TYR A 74 -0.99 -13.57 -3.45
C TYR A 74 0.38 -13.80 -2.81
N ASN A 75 0.44 -14.56 -1.73
CA ASN A 75 1.67 -14.85 -1.01
C ASN A 75 2.71 -15.53 -1.92
N GLU A 76 2.31 -16.50 -2.73
CA GLU A 76 3.22 -17.19 -3.65
C GLU A 76 3.74 -16.28 -4.78
N ILE A 77 2.87 -15.43 -5.35
CA ILE A 77 3.26 -14.49 -6.41
C ILE A 77 4.20 -13.42 -5.87
N VAL A 78 3.91 -12.85 -4.70
CA VAL A 78 4.77 -11.84 -4.06
C VAL A 78 6.13 -12.43 -3.68
N ALA A 79 6.18 -13.66 -3.16
CA ALA A 79 7.44 -14.33 -2.87
C ALA A 79 8.27 -14.54 -4.15
N SER A 80 7.64 -14.94 -5.26
CA SER A 80 8.30 -15.06 -6.57
C SER A 80 8.79 -13.70 -7.10
N LEU A 81 8.01 -12.63 -6.91
CA LEU A 81 8.40 -11.27 -7.32
C LEU A 81 9.62 -10.76 -6.57
N LEU A 82 9.68 -10.96 -5.25
CA LEU A 82 10.75 -10.43 -4.40
C LEU A 82 12.04 -11.25 -4.48
N LEU A 83 11.93 -12.58 -4.45
CA LEU A 83 13.09 -13.47 -4.33
C LEU A 83 13.53 -14.05 -5.68
N GLY A 84 12.68 -13.99 -6.70
CA GLY A 84 12.86 -14.76 -7.92
C GLY A 84 12.63 -16.27 -7.70
N ASN A 85 12.34 -16.99 -8.79
CA ASN A 85 11.96 -18.40 -8.69
C ASN A 85 13.08 -19.32 -8.18
N THR A 86 14.34 -18.99 -8.44
CA THR A 86 15.49 -19.81 -8.04
C THR A 86 15.67 -19.80 -6.52
N LEU A 87 15.75 -18.60 -5.91
CA LEU A 87 15.91 -18.48 -4.46
C LEU A 87 14.64 -18.91 -3.71
N LYS A 88 13.46 -18.59 -4.25
CA LYS A 88 12.20 -19.07 -3.67
C LYS A 88 12.19 -20.59 -3.52
N LYS A 89 12.60 -21.32 -4.56
CA LYS A 89 12.67 -22.79 -4.55
C LYS A 89 13.74 -23.32 -3.59
N SER A 90 14.92 -22.69 -3.53
CA SER A 90 16.01 -23.16 -2.67
C SER A 90 15.76 -22.92 -1.17
N LEU A 91 14.90 -21.96 -0.82
CA LEU A 91 14.49 -21.74 0.56
C LEU A 91 13.50 -22.80 1.05
N ALA A 92 12.64 -23.33 0.17
CA ALA A 92 11.61 -24.31 0.52
C ALA A 92 10.86 -23.90 1.81
N ASP A 93 10.87 -24.75 2.83
CA ASP A 93 10.16 -24.53 4.11
C ASP A 93 10.83 -23.49 5.02
N ARG A 94 12.01 -22.99 4.67
CA ARG A 94 12.71 -21.93 5.43
C ARG A 94 12.16 -20.52 5.19
N ARG A 95 11.06 -20.40 4.44
CA ARG A 95 10.45 -19.13 4.06
C ARG A 95 8.95 -19.13 4.40
N ALA A 96 8.55 -18.21 5.26
CA ALA A 96 7.16 -17.83 5.46
C ALA A 96 6.81 -16.58 4.64
N THR A 97 5.56 -16.47 4.20
CA THR A 97 5.03 -15.25 3.57
C THR A 97 3.62 -15.00 4.11
N VAL A 98 3.40 -13.78 4.61
CA VAL A 98 2.15 -13.36 5.23
C VAL A 98 1.71 -12.04 4.59
N GLN A 99 0.46 -11.98 4.14
CA GLN A 99 -0.13 -10.76 3.61
C GLN A 99 -0.43 -9.79 4.75
N THR A 100 -0.11 -8.50 4.55
CA THR A 100 -0.27 -7.46 5.58
C THR A 100 -0.88 -6.18 4.99
N PRO A 101 -1.48 -5.30 5.81
CA PRO A 101 -2.03 -4.03 5.35
C PRO A 101 -0.89 -3.05 5.03
N GLY A 102 -0.39 -3.13 3.80
CA GLY A 102 0.72 -2.32 3.30
C GLY A 102 2.03 -2.56 4.06
N GLY A 103 3.06 -1.76 3.72
CA GLY A 103 4.39 -1.91 4.31
C GLY A 103 4.43 -1.67 5.83
N CYS A 104 3.69 -0.68 6.33
CA CYS A 104 3.65 -0.38 7.76
C CYS A 104 3.09 -1.54 8.60
N GLY A 105 2.04 -2.20 8.11
CA GLY A 105 1.49 -3.40 8.76
C GLY A 105 2.50 -4.56 8.76
N GLY A 106 3.26 -4.72 7.67
CA GLY A 106 4.35 -5.69 7.58
C GLY A 106 5.45 -5.43 8.61
N LEU A 107 5.91 -4.18 8.73
CA LEU A 107 6.92 -3.78 9.72
C LEU A 107 6.43 -4.01 11.15
N ARG A 108 5.16 -3.70 11.43
CA ARG A 108 4.57 -3.90 12.76
C ARG A 108 4.61 -5.38 13.15
N ILE A 109 4.08 -6.26 12.31
CA ILE A 109 4.02 -7.71 12.60
C ILE A 109 5.41 -8.32 12.71
N ALA A 110 6.38 -7.82 11.95
CA ALA A 110 7.76 -8.33 12.02
C ALA A 110 8.52 -7.88 13.28
N ALA A 111 8.07 -6.80 13.93
CA ALA A 111 8.76 -6.19 15.07
C ALA A 111 8.08 -6.43 16.43
N GLU A 112 6.84 -6.94 16.42
CA GLU A 112 6.15 -7.46 17.62
C GLU A 112 6.60 -8.89 17.95
#